data_AF-A6E9V8-F1
#
_entry.id   AF-A6E9V8-F1
#
_cell.length_a   1.000
_cell.length_b   1.000
_cell.length_c   1.000
_cell.angle_alpha   90.00
_cell.angle_beta   90.00
_cell.angle_gamma   90.00
#
_symmetry.space_group_name_H-M   'P 1'
#
loop_
_entity.id
_entity.type
_entity.pdbx_description
1 polymer ?
#
loop_
_entity_poly.entity_id
_entity_poly.type
_entity_poly.pdbx_seq_one_letter_code
_entity_poly.pdbx_strand_id
1 'polypeptide(L)'
;MKFKTFASIAFLMPLLTFAQMKFRSVGTAKPIEFTFGFQHKKGAFVWYKGQKEPIALKLKTLDIDSSERESGQPDFYTYKYTEMYKGKATGEYGITEWPRNVDDIYYIRFKDSKKFTFKLIQDEEFYDGKSMVFLNNVRIHYNAFYDDNLTLTYPNGSNLKYLLNHVDKGQARRVEIKDFNFDGIDDIAFETADSGSLNHSYDVFIYNPGNKKFNRVKEPKDAGCGHLEN
;
A
#
# COMPACT_ATOMS: atom_id res chain seq x y z
N MET A 1 13.75 26.44 -35.36
CA MET A 1 13.11 25.36 -34.58
C MET A 1 13.63 25.48 -33.14
N LYS A 2 12.84 26.01 -32.22
CA LYS A 2 13.29 26.31 -30.85
C LYS A 2 13.05 25.09 -29.97
N PHE A 3 14.12 24.41 -29.57
CA PHE A 3 14.10 23.42 -28.50
C PHE A 3 13.71 24.15 -27.20
N LYS A 4 12.52 23.87 -26.68
CA LYS A 4 12.16 24.25 -25.32
C LYS A 4 12.83 23.25 -24.39
N THR A 5 13.85 23.71 -23.68
CA THR A 5 14.44 23.03 -22.53
C THR A 5 13.31 22.84 -21.51
N PHE A 6 12.77 21.64 -21.41
CA PHE A 6 12.00 21.26 -20.23
C PHE A 6 12.99 21.16 -19.10
N ALA A 7 13.02 22.17 -18.24
CA ALA A 7 13.61 22.04 -16.92
C ALA A 7 12.86 20.90 -16.23
N SER A 8 13.48 19.72 -16.14
CA SER A 8 13.04 18.66 -15.24
C SER A 8 13.17 19.19 -13.83
N ILE A 9 12.10 19.78 -13.33
CA ILE A 9 11.87 19.86 -11.89
C ILE A 9 11.66 18.41 -11.47
N ALA A 10 12.74 17.77 -11.02
CA ALA A 10 12.67 16.55 -10.25
C ALA A 10 12.00 16.90 -8.92
N PHE A 11 10.68 17.07 -8.95
CA PHE A 11 9.89 16.94 -7.74
C PHE A 11 10.18 15.52 -7.26
N LEU A 12 10.78 15.39 -6.07
CA LEU A 12 10.70 14.15 -5.31
C LEU A 12 9.21 13.91 -5.09
N MET A 13 8.55 13.30 -6.06
CA MET A 13 7.30 12.62 -5.78
C MET A 13 7.66 11.57 -4.73
N PRO A 14 6.93 11.50 -3.61
CA PRO A 14 7.07 10.37 -2.71
C PRO A 14 6.99 9.12 -3.57
N LEU A 15 7.93 8.19 -3.38
CA LEU A 15 7.88 6.88 -4.04
C LEU A 15 6.43 6.40 -3.92
N LEU A 16 5.74 6.24 -5.06
CA LEU A 16 4.30 5.91 -5.12
C LEU A 16 3.96 4.66 -4.29
N THR A 17 4.95 3.86 -3.95
CA THR A 17 4.88 2.69 -3.08
C THR A 17 4.50 2.99 -1.63
N PHE A 18 4.64 4.23 -1.13
CA PHE A 18 4.35 4.56 0.28
C PHE A 18 3.17 5.50 0.46
N ALA A 19 2.90 6.37 -0.51
CA ALA A 19 1.87 7.39 -0.41
C ALA A 19 0.50 6.86 -0.83
N GLN A 20 -0.49 7.00 0.05
CA GLN A 20 -1.88 6.84 -0.32
C GLN A 20 -2.29 7.97 -1.27
N MET A 21 -3.10 7.66 -2.27
CA MET A 21 -3.50 8.61 -3.31
C MET A 21 -4.97 9.01 -3.13
N LYS A 22 -5.26 10.29 -3.27
CA LYS A 22 -6.64 10.82 -3.21
C LYS A 22 -7.19 10.99 -4.61
N PHE A 23 -8.43 10.58 -4.83
CA PHE A 23 -9.09 10.62 -6.13
C PHE A 23 -10.46 11.27 -6.04
N ARG A 24 -10.86 11.95 -7.12
CA ARG A 24 -12.19 12.56 -7.30
C ARG A 24 -12.83 12.11 -8.61
N SER A 25 -14.11 11.76 -8.58
CA SER A 25 -14.83 11.37 -9.80
C SER A 25 -15.02 12.54 -10.76
N VAL A 26 -15.07 12.22 -12.05
CA VAL A 26 -15.31 13.17 -13.15
C VAL A 26 -16.73 12.97 -13.70
N GLY A 27 -17.41 14.07 -14.04
CA GLY A 27 -18.73 14.02 -14.72
C GLY A 27 -19.92 13.56 -13.88
N THR A 28 -19.74 13.41 -12.56
CA THR A 28 -20.82 13.03 -11.63
C THR A 28 -21.48 14.26 -11.01
N ALA A 29 -22.82 14.27 -10.87
CA ALA A 29 -23.56 15.37 -10.24
C ALA A 29 -23.12 15.68 -8.79
N LYS A 30 -22.72 14.65 -8.04
CA LYS A 30 -22.05 14.78 -6.74
C LYS A 30 -20.68 14.10 -6.83
N PRO A 31 -19.57 14.82 -6.58
CA PRO A 31 -18.25 14.23 -6.61
C PRO A 31 -18.12 13.10 -5.58
N ILE A 32 -17.60 11.96 -6.04
CA ILE A 32 -17.18 10.84 -5.22
C ILE A 32 -15.68 11.05 -4.97
N GLU A 33 -15.29 11.09 -3.70
CA GLU A 33 -13.90 11.23 -3.29
C GLU A 33 -13.49 10.03 -2.45
N PHE A 34 -12.32 9.49 -2.70
CA PHE A 34 -11.74 8.42 -1.89
C PHE A 34 -10.23 8.53 -1.81
N THR A 35 -9.68 7.95 -0.76
CA THR A 35 -8.26 7.62 -0.64
C THR A 35 -8.07 6.17 -1.06
N PHE A 36 -7.12 5.91 -1.94
CA PHE A 36 -6.69 4.58 -2.34
C PHE A 36 -5.28 4.35 -1.83
N GLY A 37 -5.11 3.26 -1.10
CA GLY A 37 -3.81 2.80 -0.64
C GLY A 37 -3.59 1.37 -1.06
N PHE A 38 -2.36 1.05 -1.42
CA PHE A 38 -1.93 -0.29 -1.76
C PHE A 38 -0.48 -0.47 -1.34
N GLN A 39 -0.12 -1.68 -0.94
CA GLN A 39 1.26 -2.08 -0.69
C GLN A 39 1.55 -3.27 -1.59
N HIS A 40 2.18 -2.99 -2.74
CA HIS A 40 2.30 -3.94 -3.84
C HIS A 40 0.94 -4.53 -4.25
N LYS A 41 0.88 -5.85 -4.48
CA LYS A 41 -0.29 -6.58 -4.98
C LYS A 41 -1.36 -6.85 -3.91
N LYS A 42 -1.12 -6.45 -2.65
CA LYS A 42 -1.87 -6.90 -1.47
C LYS A 42 -2.18 -5.73 -0.53
N GLY A 43 -3.02 -5.99 0.47
CA GLY A 43 -3.36 -5.00 1.50
C GLY A 43 -4.06 -3.74 1.00
N ALA A 44 -4.59 -3.79 -0.24
CA ALA A 44 -5.16 -2.66 -0.93
C ALA A 44 -6.55 -2.31 -0.37
N PHE A 45 -6.87 -1.01 -0.40
CA PHE A 45 -8.16 -0.52 0.07
C PHE A 45 -8.59 0.75 -0.66
N VAL A 46 -9.89 1.04 -0.55
CA VAL A 46 -10.45 2.37 -0.78
C VAL A 46 -11.13 2.88 0.47
N TRP A 47 -10.95 4.16 0.75
CA TRP A 47 -11.60 4.82 1.87
C TRP A 47 -12.32 6.06 1.36
N TYR A 48 -13.63 5.93 1.17
CA TYR A 48 -14.46 7.03 0.70
C TYR A 48 -14.56 8.13 1.75
N LYS A 49 -14.55 9.38 1.29
CA LYS A 49 -14.72 10.54 2.15
C LYS A 49 -16.04 10.45 2.91
N GLY A 50 -15.96 10.61 4.23
CA GLY A 50 -17.12 10.52 5.14
C GLY A 50 -17.48 9.10 5.60
N GLN A 51 -16.83 8.05 5.08
CA GLN A 51 -16.97 6.71 5.64
C GLN A 51 -16.07 6.53 6.87
N LYS A 52 -16.55 5.73 7.84
CA LYS A 52 -15.80 5.42 9.07
C LYS A 52 -14.73 4.34 8.87
N GLU A 53 -14.94 3.47 7.89
CA GLU A 53 -14.12 2.26 7.67
C GLU A 53 -13.73 2.17 6.20
N PRO A 54 -12.49 1.74 5.89
CA PRO A 54 -12.07 1.45 4.53
C PRO A 54 -12.74 0.15 4.02
N ILE A 55 -12.74 -0.02 2.71
CA ILE A 55 -13.23 -1.20 2.02
C ILE A 55 -12.03 -1.93 1.42
N ALA A 56 -11.93 -3.24 1.67
CA ALA A 56 -10.86 -4.07 1.15
C ALA A 56 -10.96 -4.24 -0.37
N LEU A 57 -9.80 -4.23 -1.01
CA LEU A 57 -9.63 -4.54 -2.41
C LEU A 57 -8.86 -5.85 -2.55
N LYS A 58 -9.42 -6.77 -3.33
CA LYS A 58 -8.76 -8.04 -3.68
C LYS A 58 -8.20 -7.95 -5.09
N LEU A 59 -6.91 -8.18 -5.26
CA LEU A 59 -6.31 -8.21 -6.60
C LEU A 59 -6.97 -9.33 -7.41
N LYS A 60 -7.37 -9.00 -8.63
CA LYS A 60 -7.95 -9.92 -9.61
C LYS A 60 -6.95 -10.23 -10.71
N THR A 61 -6.38 -9.20 -11.35
CA THR A 61 -5.33 -9.35 -12.36
C THR A 61 -4.31 -8.21 -12.27
N LEU A 62 -3.10 -8.50 -12.73
CA LEU A 62 -2.08 -7.51 -13.06
C LEU A 62 -1.66 -7.78 -14.51
N ASP A 63 -1.87 -6.79 -15.36
CA ASP A 63 -1.45 -6.78 -16.76
C ASP A 63 -0.26 -5.80 -16.89
N ILE A 64 0.82 -6.22 -17.55
CA ILE A 64 2.03 -5.39 -17.73
C ILE A 64 2.26 -5.20 -19.23
N ASP A 65 2.23 -3.95 -19.69
CA ASP A 65 2.59 -3.57 -21.05
C ASP A 65 4.04 -3.07 -21.08
N SER A 66 4.89 -3.81 -21.79
CA SER A 66 6.32 -3.52 -21.96
C SER A 66 6.70 -3.30 -23.43
N SER A 67 5.70 -3.11 -24.31
CA SER A 67 5.90 -3.05 -25.77
C SER A 67 6.80 -1.90 -26.22
N GLU A 68 6.79 -0.77 -25.51
CA GLU A 68 7.59 0.42 -25.83
C GLU A 68 8.91 0.51 -25.05
N ARG A 69 9.32 -0.58 -24.38
CA ARG A 69 10.55 -0.60 -23.56
C ARG A 69 11.80 -0.41 -24.39
N GLU A 70 11.87 -0.99 -25.59
CA GLU A 70 12.98 -0.79 -26.52
C GLU A 70 13.06 0.66 -27.02
N SER A 71 11.92 1.36 -27.07
CA SER A 71 11.82 2.80 -27.36
C SER A 71 12.19 3.70 -26.17
N GLY A 72 12.61 3.12 -25.03
CA GLY A 72 12.96 3.84 -23.82
C GLY A 72 11.77 4.30 -22.97
N GLN A 73 10.53 3.89 -23.31
CA GLN A 73 9.38 4.11 -22.44
C GLN A 73 9.35 3.07 -21.32
N PRO A 74 8.91 3.45 -20.11
CA PRO A 74 8.77 2.49 -19.03
C PRO A 74 7.55 1.58 -19.22
N ASP A 75 7.55 0.44 -18.52
CA ASP A 75 6.41 -0.47 -18.48
C ASP A 75 5.18 0.22 -17.85
N PHE A 76 3.98 -0.08 -18.39
CA PHE A 76 2.70 0.28 -17.80
C PHE A 76 2.13 -0.91 -17.02
N TYR A 77 1.67 -0.65 -15.81
CA TYR A 77 1.12 -1.66 -14.91
C TYR A 77 -0.36 -1.39 -14.71
N THR A 78 -1.21 -2.29 -15.19
CA THR A 78 -2.66 -2.22 -15.01
C THR A 78 -3.11 -3.24 -13.98
N TYR A 79 -3.56 -2.75 -12.83
CA TYR A 79 -4.13 -3.56 -11.77
C TYR A 79 -5.64 -3.56 -11.84
N LYS A 80 -6.26 -4.73 -11.71
CA LYS A 80 -7.70 -4.86 -11.50
C LYS A 80 -7.96 -5.38 -10.10
N TYR A 81 -8.75 -4.65 -9.33
CA TYR A 81 -9.11 -5.00 -7.96
C TYR A 81 -10.61 -5.18 -7.84
N THR A 82 -11.04 -6.25 -7.16
CA THR A 82 -12.44 -6.41 -6.74
C THR A 82 -12.67 -5.73 -5.41
N GLU A 83 -13.66 -4.84 -5.34
CA GLU A 83 -14.12 -4.21 -4.11
C GLU A 83 -14.97 -5.19 -3.29
N MET A 84 -14.57 -5.43 -2.03
CA MET A 84 -15.19 -6.39 -1.13
C MET A 84 -15.86 -5.69 0.04
N TYR A 85 -17.14 -5.36 -0.08
CA TYR A 85 -17.93 -4.74 0.99
C TYR A 85 -18.74 -5.77 1.77
N LYS A 86 -18.46 -5.90 3.07
CA LYS A 86 -19.13 -6.86 3.97
C LYS A 86 -19.15 -8.29 3.40
N GLY A 87 -18.02 -8.71 2.82
CA GLY A 87 -17.85 -10.04 2.22
C GLY A 87 -18.51 -10.23 0.85
N LYS A 88 -19.14 -9.19 0.27
CA LYS A 88 -19.74 -9.24 -1.06
C LYS A 88 -18.93 -8.40 -2.04
N ALA A 89 -18.74 -8.92 -3.25
CA ALA A 89 -18.14 -8.16 -4.33
C ALA A 89 -19.14 -7.08 -4.81
N THR A 90 -18.73 -5.81 -4.79
CA THR A 90 -19.62 -4.67 -5.12
C THR A 90 -19.25 -3.94 -6.39
N GLY A 91 -18.00 -4.05 -6.82
CA GLY A 91 -17.50 -3.49 -8.06
C GLY A 91 -16.05 -3.86 -8.31
N GLU A 92 -15.51 -3.31 -9.39
CA GLU A 92 -14.14 -3.51 -9.82
C GLU A 92 -13.47 -2.17 -10.08
N TYR A 93 -12.27 -2.00 -9.52
CA TYR A 93 -11.37 -0.91 -9.86
C TYR A 93 -10.38 -1.36 -10.93
N GLY A 94 -10.10 -0.48 -11.87
CA GLY A 94 -8.92 -0.58 -12.74
C GLY A 94 -8.03 0.63 -12.51
N ILE A 95 -6.74 0.39 -12.35
CA ILE A 95 -5.72 1.43 -12.15
C ILE A 95 -4.55 1.12 -13.05
N THR A 96 -4.19 2.08 -13.90
CA THR A 96 -3.00 2.00 -14.72
C THR A 96 -1.98 3.00 -14.19
N GLU A 97 -0.79 2.50 -13.85
CA GLU A 97 0.34 3.32 -13.43
C GLU A 97 1.54 3.10 -14.35
N TRP A 98 2.38 4.12 -14.44
CA TRP A 98 3.73 4.04 -14.98
C TRP A 98 4.64 4.79 -14.01
N PRO A 99 5.98 4.66 -14.07
CA PRO A 99 6.87 5.19 -13.05
C PRO A 99 6.57 6.64 -12.66
N ARG A 100 6.16 6.79 -11.39
CA ARG A 100 5.80 8.06 -10.73
C ARG A 100 4.49 8.71 -11.21
N ASN A 101 3.62 8.01 -11.95
CA ASN A 101 2.34 8.56 -12.38
C ASN A 101 1.21 7.53 -12.40
N VAL A 102 -0.02 8.01 -12.19
CA VAL A 102 -1.25 7.25 -12.48
C VAL A 102 -1.82 7.77 -13.79
N ASP A 103 -1.96 6.90 -14.77
CA ASP A 103 -2.47 7.20 -16.11
C ASP A 103 -4.00 7.16 -16.16
N ASP A 104 -4.60 6.09 -15.66
CA ASP A 104 -6.06 5.92 -15.58
C ASP A 104 -6.48 5.31 -14.25
N ILE A 105 -7.67 5.69 -13.80
CA ILE A 105 -8.36 5.07 -12.69
C ILE A 105 -9.87 5.12 -12.90
N TYR A 106 -10.50 3.95 -12.76
CA TYR A 106 -11.93 3.82 -12.88
C TYR A 106 -12.50 2.82 -11.88
N TYR A 107 -13.82 2.89 -11.72
CA TYR A 107 -14.62 1.93 -10.96
C TYR A 107 -15.83 1.52 -11.78
N ILE A 108 -16.08 0.21 -11.88
CA ILE A 108 -17.28 -0.36 -12.48
C ILE A 108 -18.10 -0.99 -11.36
N ARG A 109 -19.29 -0.44 -11.13
CA ARG A 109 -20.20 -0.95 -10.10
C ARG A 109 -20.97 -2.15 -10.61
N PHE A 110 -20.96 -3.27 -9.89
CA PHE A 110 -21.57 -4.51 -10.39
C PHE A 110 -23.10 -4.47 -10.47
N LYS A 111 -23.77 -3.77 -9.57
CA LYS A 111 -25.24 -3.76 -9.52
C LYS A 111 -25.91 -3.22 -10.79
N ASP A 112 -25.23 -2.34 -11.52
CA ASP A 112 -25.78 -1.61 -12.67
C ASP A 112 -24.76 -1.36 -13.79
N SER A 113 -23.57 -1.96 -13.71
CA SER A 113 -22.46 -1.80 -14.66
C SER A 113 -22.04 -0.35 -14.92
N LYS A 114 -22.39 0.58 -14.01
CA LYS A 114 -22.04 1.98 -14.20
C LYS A 114 -20.54 2.18 -14.00
N LYS A 115 -19.87 2.73 -15.01
CA LYS A 115 -18.47 3.15 -14.95
C LYS A 115 -18.34 4.57 -14.40
N PHE A 116 -17.40 4.75 -13.49
CA PHE A 116 -16.98 6.03 -12.94
C PHE A 116 -15.49 6.19 -13.24
N THR A 117 -15.08 7.36 -13.72
CA THR A 117 -13.67 7.71 -13.93
C THR A 117 -13.25 8.71 -12.86
N PHE A 118 -11.98 8.67 -12.49
CA PHE A 118 -11.44 9.53 -11.45
C PHE A 118 -10.19 10.26 -11.92
N LYS A 119 -9.91 11.37 -11.25
CA LYS A 119 -8.64 12.08 -11.39
C LYS A 119 -7.95 12.18 -10.04
N LEU A 120 -6.62 12.12 -10.06
CA LEU A 120 -5.80 12.35 -8.89
C LEU A 120 -6.06 13.76 -8.35
N ILE A 121 -6.22 13.87 -7.03
CA ILE A 121 -6.22 15.14 -6.31
C ILE A 121 -4.78 15.37 -5.86
N GLN A 122 -4.14 16.43 -6.35
CA GLN A 122 -2.85 16.84 -5.83
C GLN A 122 -3.05 17.41 -4.42
N ASP A 123 -2.36 16.83 -3.43
CA ASP A 123 -2.20 17.48 -2.13
C ASP A 123 -1.14 18.58 -2.28
N GLU A 124 -1.46 19.77 -1.76
CA GLU A 124 -0.51 20.88 -1.65
C GLU A 124 0.46 20.69 -0.47
N GLU A 125 0.12 19.77 0.45
CA GLU A 125 0.91 19.47 1.64
C GLU A 125 1.98 18.42 1.36
N PHE A 126 3.13 18.58 2.03
CA PHE A 126 4.16 17.57 2.03
C PHE A 126 3.65 16.30 2.71
N TYR A 127 3.97 15.15 2.12
CA TYR A 127 3.62 13.84 2.69
C TYR A 127 4.21 13.69 4.09
N ASP A 128 3.35 13.44 5.08
CA ASP A 128 3.69 13.37 6.52
C ASP A 128 4.23 12.00 6.95
N GLY A 129 4.53 11.14 5.98
CA GLY A 129 5.06 9.80 6.22
C GLY A 129 4.00 8.77 6.60
N LYS A 130 2.77 9.18 6.97
CA LYS A 130 1.76 8.24 7.45
C LYS A 130 1.14 7.45 6.30
N SER A 131 1.11 6.14 6.47
CA SER A 131 0.46 5.22 5.55
C SER A 131 -0.37 4.17 6.28
N MET A 132 -1.06 3.34 5.50
CA MET A 132 -1.98 2.34 5.99
C MET A 132 -1.98 1.14 5.07
N VAL A 133 -2.12 -0.03 5.68
CA VAL A 133 -2.40 -1.30 5.00
C VAL A 133 -3.71 -1.84 5.55
N PHE A 134 -4.56 -2.37 4.67
CA PHE A 134 -5.77 -3.07 5.09
C PHE A 134 -5.67 -4.55 4.76
N LEU A 135 -5.34 -5.35 5.77
CA LEU A 135 -5.05 -6.78 5.64
C LEU A 135 -5.85 -7.58 6.66
N ASN A 136 -6.50 -8.67 6.24
CA ASN A 136 -7.29 -9.54 7.11
C ASN A 136 -8.34 -8.80 7.97
N ASN A 137 -8.95 -7.74 7.42
CA ASN A 137 -9.88 -6.81 8.09
C ASN A 137 -9.27 -6.00 9.25
N VAL A 138 -7.95 -5.88 9.30
CA VAL A 138 -7.23 -5.06 10.27
C VAL A 138 -6.68 -3.83 9.57
N ARG A 139 -6.93 -2.65 10.14
CA ARG A 139 -6.30 -1.41 9.67
C ARG A 139 -4.95 -1.27 10.34
N ILE A 140 -3.89 -1.22 9.55
CA ILE A 140 -2.52 -1.21 10.03
C ILE A 140 -1.91 0.13 9.63
N HIS A 141 -1.93 1.09 10.55
CA HIS A 141 -1.38 2.43 10.34
C HIS A 141 0.07 2.46 10.80
N TYR A 142 0.94 3.00 9.97
CA TYR A 142 2.36 3.11 10.25
C TYR A 142 2.92 4.39 9.65
N ASN A 143 4.07 4.84 10.13
CA ASN A 143 4.85 5.88 9.48
C ASN A 143 5.96 5.24 8.64
N ALA A 144 6.16 5.73 7.42
CA ALA A 144 7.16 5.22 6.50
C ALA A 144 8.54 5.92 6.66
N PHE A 145 8.61 7.11 7.27
CA PHE A 145 9.81 7.97 7.19
C PHE A 145 10.23 8.67 8.49
N TYR A 146 9.29 9.07 9.34
CA TYR A 146 9.57 10.09 10.36
C TYR A 146 9.32 9.64 11.80
N ASP A 147 8.62 8.53 11.99
CA ASP A 147 8.39 7.95 13.30
C ASP A 147 8.29 6.42 13.24
N ASP A 148 8.30 5.79 14.40
CA ASP A 148 8.34 4.33 14.54
C ASP A 148 7.00 3.76 15.04
N ASN A 149 5.94 4.56 15.02
CA ASN A 149 4.65 4.14 15.55
C ASN A 149 3.94 3.21 14.57
N LEU A 150 3.42 2.13 15.14
CA LEU A 150 2.51 1.21 14.48
C LEU A 150 1.23 1.08 15.29
N THR A 151 0.09 1.22 14.63
CA THR A 151 -1.23 0.99 15.24
C THR A 151 -2.03 -0.02 14.42
N LEU A 152 -2.44 -1.10 15.08
CA LEU A 152 -3.34 -2.09 14.53
C LEU A 152 -4.74 -1.86 15.12
N THR A 153 -5.70 -1.56 14.26
CA THR A 153 -7.11 -1.39 14.63
C THR A 153 -7.93 -2.55 14.09
N TYR A 154 -8.56 -3.29 15.00
CA TYR A 154 -9.37 -4.46 14.69
C TYR A 154 -10.85 -4.10 14.45
N PRO A 155 -11.64 -4.99 13.82
CA PRO A 155 -13.06 -4.73 13.54
C PRO A 155 -13.93 -4.44 14.78
N ASN A 156 -13.52 -4.95 15.95
CA ASN A 156 -14.20 -4.70 17.22
C ASN A 156 -13.85 -3.33 17.85
N GLY A 157 -13.05 -2.50 17.16
CA GLY A 157 -12.57 -1.20 17.63
C GLY A 157 -11.39 -1.26 18.59
N SER A 158 -10.91 -2.46 18.97
CA SER A 158 -9.71 -2.58 19.79
C SER A 158 -8.47 -2.15 19.00
N ASN A 159 -7.56 -1.47 19.69
CA ASN A 159 -6.32 -0.96 19.12
C ASN A 159 -5.13 -1.58 19.85
N LEU A 160 -4.13 -2.02 19.10
CA LEU A 160 -2.81 -2.36 19.62
C LEU A 160 -1.79 -1.38 19.05
N LYS A 161 -0.89 -0.91 19.90
CA LYS A 161 0.18 -0.01 19.51
C LYS A 161 1.53 -0.69 19.72
N TYR A 162 2.43 -0.49 18.77
CA TYR A 162 3.79 -0.99 18.83
C TYR A 162 4.76 0.13 18.43
N LEU A 163 5.99 0.01 18.92
CA LEU A 163 7.14 0.70 18.37
C LEU A 163 7.89 -0.30 17.48
N LEU A 164 8.06 0.09 16.22
CA LEU A 164 8.86 -0.60 15.23
C LEU A 164 10.35 -0.26 15.40
N ASN A 165 11.19 -1.02 14.72
CA ASN A 165 12.62 -0.71 14.57
C ASN A 165 12.79 0.66 13.94
N HIS A 166 13.79 1.40 14.41
CA HIS A 166 14.02 2.78 13.99
C HIS A 166 14.25 2.91 12.49
N VAL A 167 13.71 3.96 11.88
CA VAL A 167 14.02 4.35 10.50
C VAL A 167 15.02 5.50 10.50
N ASP A 168 16.22 5.23 9.95
CA ASP A 168 17.26 6.24 9.80
C ASP A 168 16.83 7.38 8.89
N LYS A 169 17.37 8.57 9.16
CA LYS A 169 17.09 9.77 8.36
C LYS A 169 17.42 9.54 6.88
N GLY A 170 16.44 9.75 6.01
CA GLY A 170 16.59 9.58 4.56
C GLY A 170 16.35 8.14 4.07
N GLN A 171 16.08 7.20 4.97
CA GLN A 171 15.58 5.87 4.63
C GLN A 171 14.06 5.81 4.70
N ALA A 172 13.49 4.73 4.15
CA ALA A 172 12.06 4.47 4.16
C ALA A 172 11.80 3.06 4.72
N ARG A 173 10.79 2.95 5.58
CA ARG A 173 10.27 1.67 6.04
C ARG A 173 9.48 1.01 4.90
N ARG A 174 9.87 -0.20 4.54
CA ARG A 174 9.18 -1.03 3.54
C ARG A 174 8.19 -1.97 4.22
N VAL A 175 7.09 -2.26 3.52
CA VAL A 175 6.10 -3.23 3.99
C VAL A 175 6.17 -4.46 3.11
N GLU A 176 6.25 -5.62 3.74
CA GLU A 176 6.11 -6.90 3.07
C GLU A 176 4.84 -7.61 3.51
N ILE A 177 4.08 -8.15 2.56
CA ILE A 177 2.90 -8.97 2.81
C ILE A 177 3.11 -10.33 2.15
N LYS A 178 3.40 -11.33 2.98
CA LYS A 178 3.74 -12.69 2.59
C LYS A 178 3.19 -13.65 3.66
N ASP A 179 3.08 -14.91 3.30
CA ASP A 179 2.82 -15.99 4.26
C ASP A 179 4.17 -16.41 4.86
N PHE A 180 4.51 -15.87 6.04
CA PHE A 180 5.84 -16.06 6.64
C PHE A 180 5.95 -17.39 7.40
N ASN A 181 4.83 -17.94 7.86
CA ASN A 181 4.76 -19.20 8.60
C ASN A 181 4.22 -20.38 7.77
N PHE A 182 3.94 -20.18 6.49
CA PHE A 182 3.46 -21.17 5.52
C PHE A 182 2.10 -21.77 5.89
N ASP A 183 1.22 -21.00 6.52
CA ASP A 183 -0.13 -21.45 6.91
C ASP A 183 -1.22 -21.14 5.86
N GLY A 184 -0.82 -20.53 4.74
CA GLY A 184 -1.69 -20.12 3.65
C GLY A 184 -2.36 -18.76 3.87
N ILE A 185 -2.04 -18.04 4.95
CA ILE A 185 -2.60 -16.73 5.27
C ILE A 185 -1.50 -15.68 5.18
N ASP A 186 -1.87 -14.51 4.63
CA ASP A 186 -0.95 -13.40 4.54
C ASP A 186 -0.68 -12.76 5.91
N ASP A 187 0.59 -12.68 6.24
CA ASP A 187 1.18 -11.96 7.35
C ASP A 187 1.70 -10.59 6.91
N ILE A 188 2.31 -9.83 7.83
CA ILE A 188 2.90 -8.54 7.52
C ILE A 188 4.24 -8.35 8.22
N ALA A 189 5.20 -7.77 7.50
CA ALA A 189 6.47 -7.34 8.07
C ALA A 189 6.78 -5.88 7.70
N PHE A 190 7.49 -5.21 8.60
CA PHE A 190 8.02 -3.88 8.39
C PHE A 190 9.54 -3.94 8.39
N GLU A 191 10.13 -3.53 7.28
CA GLU A 191 11.55 -3.59 7.04
C GLU A 191 12.16 -2.19 7.12
N THR A 192 13.29 -2.08 7.83
CA THR A 192 14.18 -0.92 7.76
C THR A 192 15.58 -1.38 7.34
N ALA A 193 16.33 -0.48 6.70
CA ALA A 193 17.73 -0.71 6.37
C ALA A 193 18.57 0.35 7.08
N ASP A 194 19.69 -0.06 7.67
CA ASP A 194 20.60 0.87 8.32
C ASP A 194 21.36 1.67 7.26
N SER A 195 21.50 2.97 7.51
CA SER A 195 22.23 3.86 6.60
C SER A 195 23.71 3.46 6.49
N GLY A 196 24.07 2.83 5.37
CA GLY A 196 25.46 2.41 5.09
C GLY A 196 25.78 0.94 5.38
N SER A 197 24.79 0.13 5.74
CA SER A 197 24.94 -1.33 5.89
C SER A 197 24.05 -2.08 4.88
N LEU A 198 24.41 -3.35 4.60
CA LEU A 198 23.53 -4.30 3.91
C LEU A 198 22.57 -5.01 4.89
N ASN A 199 22.60 -4.63 6.17
CA ASN A 199 21.76 -5.23 7.18
C ASN A 199 20.33 -4.67 7.13
N HIS A 200 19.38 -5.58 7.00
CA HIS A 200 17.95 -5.30 7.02
C HIS A 200 17.36 -5.78 8.34
N SER A 201 16.60 -4.91 8.99
CA SER A 201 15.89 -5.22 10.23
C SER A 201 14.41 -5.40 9.94
N TYR A 202 13.80 -6.45 10.49
CA TYR A 202 12.40 -6.79 10.23
C TYR A 202 11.59 -6.86 11.52
N ASP A 203 10.45 -6.19 11.54
CA ASP A 203 9.38 -6.43 12.51
C ASP A 203 8.28 -7.26 11.88
N VAL A 204 8.25 -8.55 12.19
CA VAL A 204 7.29 -9.50 11.61
C VAL A 204 6.08 -9.69 12.53
N PHE A 205 4.89 -9.71 11.94
CA PHE A 205 3.62 -9.92 12.62
C PHE A 205 2.84 -11.05 11.92
N ILE A 206 2.63 -12.15 12.64
CA ILE A 206 1.93 -13.34 12.16
C ILE A 206 0.44 -13.25 12.48
N TYR A 207 -0.42 -13.43 11.49
CA TYR A 207 -1.87 -13.43 11.66
C TYR A 207 -2.35 -14.76 12.24
N ASN A 208 -3.08 -14.72 13.34
CA ASN A 208 -3.71 -15.89 13.92
C ASN A 208 -5.21 -15.93 13.52
N PRO A 209 -5.65 -16.87 12.67
CA PRO A 209 -7.05 -16.95 12.26
C PRO A 209 -8.01 -17.33 13.39
N GLY A 210 -7.53 -18.05 14.40
CA GLY A 210 -8.34 -18.51 15.54
C GLY A 210 -8.84 -17.36 16.41
N ASN A 211 -8.00 -16.33 16.63
CA ASN A 211 -8.39 -15.14 17.40
C ASN A 211 -8.52 -13.86 16.54
N LYS A 212 -8.24 -13.95 15.25
CA LYS A 212 -8.27 -12.85 14.25
C LYS A 212 -7.36 -11.69 14.60
N LYS A 213 -6.18 -11.97 15.17
CA LYS A 213 -5.19 -10.97 15.59
C LYS A 213 -3.81 -11.26 15.03
N PHE A 214 -3.07 -10.18 14.78
CA PHE A 214 -1.64 -10.25 14.50
C PHE A 214 -0.83 -10.34 15.80
N ASN A 215 0.19 -11.20 15.80
CA ASN A 215 1.13 -11.36 16.90
C ASN A 215 2.53 -11.02 16.41
N ARG A 216 3.21 -10.07 17.07
CA ARG A 216 4.60 -9.75 16.76
C ARG A 216 5.49 -10.95 17.08
N VAL A 217 6.28 -11.38 16.11
CA VAL A 217 7.34 -12.36 16.31
C VAL A 217 8.38 -11.74 17.23
N LYS A 218 8.78 -12.49 18.24
CA LYS A 218 9.89 -12.12 19.12
C LYS A 218 11.04 -13.04 18.81
N GLU A 219 12.25 -12.48 18.76
CA GLU A 219 13.44 -13.30 18.75
C GLU A 219 13.44 -14.20 20.00
N PRO A 220 13.78 -15.49 19.84
CA PRO A 220 14.04 -16.36 20.97
C PRO A 220 15.13 -15.73 21.85
N LYS A 221 14.95 -15.78 23.17
CA LYS A 221 15.93 -15.24 24.13
C LYS A 221 17.31 -15.90 24.00
N ASP A 222 17.34 -17.11 23.45
CA ASP A 222 18.54 -17.94 23.28
C ASP A 222 18.96 -18.08 21.81
N ALA A 223 18.52 -17.16 20.93
CA ALA A 223 19.06 -17.06 19.58
C ALA A 223 20.48 -16.48 19.63
N GLY A 224 21.41 -17.24 20.22
CA GLY A 224 22.83 -16.99 20.02
C GLY A 224 23.14 -17.11 18.52
N CYS A 225 24.18 -16.39 18.06
CA CYS A 225 24.75 -16.63 16.74
C CYS A 225 25.00 -18.12 16.63
N GLY A 226 24.20 -18.83 15.81
CA GLY A 226 24.36 -20.26 15.63
C GLY A 226 25.79 -20.52 15.18
N HIS A 227 26.61 -21.06 16.07
CA HIS A 227 27.87 -21.65 15.67
C HIS A 227 27.47 -22.85 14.79
N LEU A 228 27.60 -22.67 13.48
CA LEU A 228 27.69 -23.78 12.56
C LEU A 228 29.02 -24.46 12.87
N GLU A 229 28.98 -25.49 13.73
CA GLU A 229 30.07 -26.45 13.81
C GLU A 229 30.05 -27.28 12.52
N ASN A 230 31.14 -27.17 11.75
CA ASN A 230 31.40 -28.02 10.59
C ASN A 230 31.78 -29.44 11.02
#